data_AF-A0A7G5XZN4-F1
#
_entry.id   AF-A0A7G5XZN4-F1
#
_cell.length_a   1.000
_cell.length_b   1.000
_cell.length_c   1.000
_cell.angle_alpha   90.00
_cell.angle_beta   90.00
_cell.angle_gamma   90.00
#
_symmetry.space_group_name_H-M   'P 1'
#
loop_
_entity.id
_entity.type
_entity.pdbx_description
1 polymer ?
#
loop_
_entity_poly.entity_id
_entity_poly.type
_entity_poly.pdbx_seq_one_letter_code
_entity_poly.pdbx_strand_id
1 'polypeptide(L)' 'MRGTLSTHANDRLRAYVQAHGDRSWTPAELTELARLRDAYLTARRAERANAA' A
#
# COMPACT_ATOMS: atom_id res chain seq x y z
N MET A 1 4.50 4.75 19.39
CA MET A 1 3.84 4.02 18.28
C MET A 1 4.36 4.53 16.94
N ARG A 2 5.55 4.09 16.50
CA ARG A 2 6.10 4.36 15.16
C ARG A 2 6.11 3.01 14.43
N GLY A 3 5.33 2.86 13.36
CA GLY A 3 5.20 1.60 12.61
C GLY A 3 3.77 1.19 12.24
N THR A 4 2.74 1.88 12.74
CA THR A 4 1.34 1.50 12.49
C THR A 4 0.82 1.99 11.14
N LEU A 5 1.32 3.13 10.63
CA LEU A 5 0.80 3.73 9.40
C LEU A 5 1.27 2.99 8.14
N SER A 6 2.56 2.65 8.06
CA SER A 6 3.05 1.87 6.92
C SER A 6 2.51 0.44 6.96
N THR A 7 2.36 -0.15 8.14
CA THR A 7 1.75 -1.48 8.32
C THR A 7 0.30 -1.48 7.83
N HIS A 8 -0.51 -0.52 8.29
CA HIS A 8 -1.91 -0.43 7.88
C HIS A 8 -2.08 -0.16 6.36
N ALA A 9 -1.23 0.69 5.77
CA ALA A 9 -1.22 0.91 4.34
C ALA A 9 -0.82 -0.36 3.56
N ASN A 10 0.15 -1.12 4.08
CA ASN A 10 0.56 -2.40 3.50
C ASN A 10 -0.54 -3.46 3.60
N ASP A 11 -1.26 -3.52 4.71
CA ASP A 11 -2.37 -4.47 4.88
C ASP A 11 -3.50 -4.20 3.89
N ARG A 12 -3.83 -2.93 3.64
CA ARG A 12 -4.80 -2.55 2.59
C ARG A 12 -4.33 -2.96 1.20
N LEU A 13 -3.06 -2.70 0.88
CA LEU A 13 -2.46 -3.11 -0.39
C LEU A 13 -2.53 -4.64 -0.58
N ARG A 14 -2.15 -5.40 0.45
CA ARG A 14 -2.20 -6.87 0.43
C ARG A 14 -3.63 -7.39 0.28
N ALA A 15 -4.57 -6.85 1.06
CA ALA A 15 -5.97 -7.25 0.99
C ALA A 15 -6.55 -7.00 -0.42
N TYR A 16 -6.21 -5.87 -1.04
CA TYR A 16 -6.65 -5.53 -2.38
C TYR A 16 -6.12 -6.53 -3.44
N VAL A 17 -4.82 -6.85 -3.39
CA VAL A 17 -4.22 -7.86 -4.28
C VAL A 17 -4.81 -9.25 -4.05
N GLN A 18 -5.00 -9.65 -2.79
CA GLN A 18 -5.59 -10.96 -2.44
C GLN A 18 -7.04 -11.09 -2.89
N ALA A 19 -7.84 -10.04 -2.75
CA ALA A 19 -9.23 -10.02 -3.22
C ALA A 19 -9.33 -10.00 -4.75
N HIS A 20 -8.32 -9.48 -5.45
CA HIS A 20 -8.28 -9.53 -6.92
C HIS A 20 -8.07 -10.98 -7.41
N GLY A 21 -7.17 -11.72 -6.76
CA GLY A 21 -6.81 -13.09 -7.15
C GLY A 21 -6.08 -13.12 -8.49
N ASP A 22 -6.35 -14.17 -9.29
CA ASP A 22 -5.68 -14.39 -10.59
C ASP A 22 -6.44 -13.79 -11.78
N ARG A 23 -7.44 -12.94 -11.52
CA ARG A 23 -8.17 -12.25 -12.59
C ARG A 23 -7.25 -11.29 -13.33
N SER A 24 -7.62 -10.97 -14.56
CA SER A 24 -6.92 -9.92 -15.30
C SER A 24 -7.25 -8.56 -14.70
N TRP A 25 -6.20 -7.76 -14.50
CA TRP A 25 -6.31 -6.40 -14.00
C TRP A 25 -6.90 -5.47 -15.07
N THR A 26 -7.88 -4.68 -14.69
CA THR A 26 -8.37 -3.56 -15.50
C THR A 26 -7.51 -2.31 -15.30
N PRO A 27 -7.52 -1.34 -16.24
CA PRO A 27 -6.81 -0.07 -16.06
C PRO A 27 -7.21 0.69 -14.78
N ALA A 28 -8.48 0.62 -14.39
CA ALA A 28 -8.98 1.24 -13.16
C ALA A 28 -8.41 0.56 -11.91
N GLU A 29 -8.36 -0.78 -11.89
CA GLU A 29 -7.79 -1.52 -10.77
C GLU A 29 -6.26 -1.32 -10.66
N LEU A 30 -5.55 -1.22 -11.79
CA LEU A 30 -4.13 -0.85 -11.79
C LEU A 30 -3.89 0.55 -11.23
N THR A 31 -4.81 1.48 -11.51
CA THR A 31 -4.76 2.85 -10.97
C THR A 31 -4.92 2.83 -9.45
N GLU A 32 -5.89 2.07 -8.92
CA GLU A 32 -6.06 1.94 -7.47
C GLU A 32 -4.88 1.19 -6.82
N LEU A 33 -4.34 0.16 -7.48
CA LEU A 33 -3.15 -0.54 -7.02
C LEU A 33 -1.95 0.42 -6.90
N ALA A 34 -1.77 1.31 -7.89
CA ALA A 34 -0.72 2.33 -7.85
C ALA A 34 -0.94 3.32 -6.69
N ARG A 35 -2.18 3.75 -6.45
CA ARG A 35 -2.55 4.64 -5.33
C ARG A 35 -2.23 4.01 -3.97
N LEU A 36 -2.60 2.75 -3.77
CA LEU A 36 -2.33 2.00 -2.54
C LEU A 36 -0.83 1.81 -2.31
N ARG A 37 -0.08 1.51 -3.39
CA ARG A 37 1.37 1.39 -3.34
C ARG A 37 2.03 2.71 -2.96
N ASP A 38 1.60 3.83 -3.54
CA ASP A 38 2.14 5.16 -3.21
C ASP A 38 1.90 5.54 -1.75
N ALA A 39 0.69 5.29 -1.23
CA ALA A 39 0.36 5.50 0.17
C ALA A 39 1.29 4.71 1.12
N TYR A 40 1.58 3.45 0.80
CA TYR A 40 2.52 2.63 1.56
C TYR A 40 3.94 3.21 1.53
N LEU A 41 4.45 3.55 0.33
CA LEU A 41 5.80 4.08 0.17
C LEU A 41 5.98 5.42 0.90
N THR A 42 4.97 6.29 0.82
CA THR A 42 4.96 7.57 1.54
C THR A 42 4.99 7.36 3.04
N ALA A 43 4.14 6.48 3.59
CA ALA A 43 4.16 6.17 5.02
C ALA A 43 5.51 5.58 5.47
N ARG A 44 6.09 4.67 4.67
CA ARG A 44 7.39 4.06 4.96
C ARG A 44 8.54 5.06 4.92
N ARG A 45 8.52 6.04 4.00
CA ARG A 45 9.50 7.12 3.94
C ARG A 45 9.41 8.03 5.16
N ALA A 46 8.18 8.40 5.56
CA ALA A 46 7.96 9.21 6.76
C ALA A 46 8.45 8.50 8.03
N GLU A 47 8.19 7.20 8.18
CA GLU A 47 8.69 6.42 9.31
C GLU A 47 10.23 6.38 9.36
N ARG A 48 10.90 6.20 8.21
CA ARG A 48 12.36 6.26 8.12
C ARG A 48 12.92 7.63 8.48
N ALA A 49 12.32 8.70 7.96
CA ALA A 49 12.74 10.07 8.28
C ALA A 49 12.58 10.39 9.77
N ASN A 50 11.54 9.85 10.41
CA ASN A 50 11.31 10.03 11.84
C ASN A 50 12.26 9.20 12.71
N ALA A 51 12.81 8.10 12.20
CA ALA A 51 13.70 7.21 12.94
C ALA A 51 15.19 7.60 12.85
N ALA A 52 15.54 8.53 11.96
CA ALA A 52 16.84 9.19 11.89
C ALA A 52 16.93 10.33 12.92
#